data_AF-A0A7V7D9R8-F1
#
_entry.id   AF-A0A7V7D9R8-F1
#
_cell.length_a   1.000
_cell.length_b   1.000
_cell.length_c   1.000
_cell.angle_alpha   90.00
_cell.angle_beta   90.00
_cell.angle_gamma   90.00
#
_symmetry.space_group_name_H-M   'P 1'
#
loop_
_entity.id
_entity.type
_entity.pdbx_description
1 polymer ?
#
loop_
_entity_poly.entity_id
_entity_poly.type
_entity_poly.pdbx_seq_one_letter_code
_entity_poly.pdbx_strand_id
1 'polypeptide(L)'
;MIKSFLKSTVLESPLDRMIKYVVNILSEKNNEKIRATIPGFDSPQRAIRKSTGETYIPEVTTVKNKQFRIFAVETKETLGQGEPERRWKLFAEFAKQNSALFYIVFPTGQVAIVKNKLEEFNIEANLWQAPQA
;
A
#
# COMPACT_ATOMS: atom_id res chain seq x y z
N MET A 1 -15.04 -29.95 31.67
CA MET A 1 -13.69 -29.33 31.51
C MET A 1 -12.95 -30.22 30.52
N ILE A 2 -12.47 -29.75 29.36
CA ILE A 2 -11.32 -28.86 29.18
C ILE A 2 -11.57 -27.98 27.94
N LYS A 3 -11.42 -26.65 28.08
CA LYS A 3 -11.35 -25.72 26.93
C LYS A 3 -9.97 -25.88 26.29
N SER A 4 -9.91 -26.48 25.10
CA SER A 4 -8.71 -26.43 24.27
C SER A 4 -8.71 -25.10 23.52
N PHE A 5 -7.99 -24.11 24.06
CA PHE A 5 -7.61 -22.91 23.33
C PHE A 5 -6.36 -23.24 22.50
N LEU A 6 -6.55 -23.74 21.29
CA LEU A 6 -5.51 -23.64 20.28
C LEU A 6 -5.43 -22.17 19.86
N LYS A 7 -4.54 -21.43 20.52
CA LYS A 7 -4.04 -20.14 20.02
C LYS A 7 -3.23 -20.48 18.78
N SER A 8 -3.88 -20.56 17.62
CA SER A 8 -3.17 -20.66 16.35
C SER A 8 -2.33 -19.40 16.22
N THR A 9 -1.03 -19.51 16.40
CA THR A 9 -0.09 -18.44 16.06
C THR A 9 -0.13 -18.30 14.55
N VAL A 10 -1.05 -17.49 14.03
CA VAL A 10 -1.08 -17.12 12.62
C VAL A 10 0.21 -16.34 12.38
N LEU A 11 1.14 -16.94 11.64
CA LEU A 11 2.34 -16.26 11.17
C LEU A 11 1.89 -15.06 10.32
N GLU A 12 2.27 -13.88 10.76
CA GLU A 12 1.97 -12.63 10.06
C GLU A 12 2.59 -12.64 8.66
N SER A 13 1.85 -12.23 7.63
CA SER A 13 2.34 -12.26 6.25
C SER A 13 3.47 -11.24 6.02
N PRO A 14 4.38 -11.46 5.06
CA PRO A 14 5.40 -10.45 4.70
C PRO A 14 4.81 -9.10 4.32
N LEU A 15 3.62 -9.10 3.69
CA LEU A 15 2.89 -7.89 3.35
C LEU A 15 2.44 -7.14 4.61
N ASP A 16 1.80 -7.83 5.56
CA ASP A 16 1.33 -7.21 6.81
C ASP A 16 2.47 -6.59 7.62
N ARG A 17 3.62 -7.28 7.69
CA ARG A 17 4.81 -6.75 8.39
C ARG A 17 5.33 -5.47 7.72
N MET A 18 5.30 -5.41 6.40
CA MET A 18 5.71 -4.21 5.67
C MET A 18 4.68 -3.08 5.79
N ILE A 19 3.39 -3.39 5.82
CA ILE A 19 2.34 -2.41 6.13
C ILE A 19 2.53 -1.85 7.55
N LYS A 20 2.82 -2.69 8.55
CA LYS A 20 3.14 -2.24 9.92
C LYS A 20 4.34 -1.31 9.96
N TYR A 21 5.42 -1.68 9.26
CA TYR A 21 6.60 -0.81 9.13
C TYR A 21 6.23 0.56 8.56
N VAL A 22 5.48 0.59 7.45
CA VAL A 22 5.01 1.83 6.81
C VAL A 22 4.21 2.67 7.80
N VAL A 23 3.23 2.07 8.47
CA VAL A 23 2.37 2.74 9.43
C VAL A 23 3.15 3.32 10.62
N ASN A 24 4.14 2.60 11.14
CA ASN A 24 5.01 3.08 12.22
C ASN A 24 5.79 4.32 11.78
N ILE A 25 6.44 4.27 10.61
CA ILE A 25 7.19 5.42 10.07
C ILE A 25 6.26 6.60 9.78
N LEU A 26 5.05 6.37 9.27
CA LEU A 26 4.08 7.43 9.03
C LEU A 26 3.62 8.08 10.35
N SER A 27 3.43 7.28 11.40
CA SER A 27 3.06 7.76 12.73
C SER A 27 4.17 8.60 13.36
N GLU A 28 5.41 8.12 13.33
CA GLU A 28 6.60 8.85 13.80
C GLU A 28 6.81 10.18 13.06
N LYS A 29 6.43 10.23 11.78
CA LYS A 29 6.48 11.45 10.95
C LYS A 29 5.25 12.36 11.13
N ASN A 30 4.42 12.10 12.13
CA ASN A 30 3.22 12.88 12.46
C ASN A 30 2.27 12.99 11.26
N ASN A 31 2.05 11.90 10.51
CA ASN A 31 0.97 11.86 9.52
C ASN A 31 -0.36 11.61 10.27
N GLU A 32 -1.44 12.17 9.74
CA GLU A 32 -2.77 12.15 10.33
C GLU A 32 -3.68 11.15 9.61
N LYS A 33 -4.74 10.70 10.27
CA LYS A 33 -5.78 9.84 9.67
C LYS A 33 -5.20 8.61 8.95
N ILE A 34 -4.20 7.97 9.56
CA ILE A 34 -3.59 6.76 9.01
C ILE A 34 -4.62 5.64 9.02
N ARG A 35 -4.84 5.03 7.86
CA ARG A 35 -5.73 3.89 7.64
C ARG A 35 -4.96 2.78 6.96
N ALA A 36 -5.18 1.54 7.33
CA ALA A 36 -4.42 0.41 6.80
C ALA A 36 -5.25 -0.88 6.72
N THR A 37 -4.87 -1.79 5.82
CA THR A 37 -5.52 -3.10 5.63
C THR A 37 -5.04 -4.17 6.63
N ILE A 38 -4.55 -3.75 7.81
CA ILE A 38 -4.09 -4.63 8.90
C ILE A 38 -4.92 -4.41 10.17
N PRO A 39 -4.98 -5.39 11.09
CA PRO A 39 -5.73 -5.26 12.34
C PRO A 39 -5.26 -4.06 13.19
N GLY A 40 -6.22 -3.39 13.83
CA GLY A 40 -5.96 -2.25 14.71
C GLY A 40 -6.03 -0.87 14.03
N PHE A 41 -6.31 -0.82 12.72
CA PHE A 41 -6.49 0.41 11.96
C PHE A 41 -7.86 0.44 11.27
N ASP A 42 -8.39 1.65 11.09
CA ASP A 42 -9.50 1.87 10.17
C ASP A 42 -9.09 1.43 8.76
N SER A 43 -9.98 0.76 8.04
CA SER A 43 -9.70 0.35 6.66
C SER A 43 -9.70 1.55 5.71
N PRO A 44 -8.78 1.60 4.73
CA PRO A 44 -8.79 2.61 3.69
C PRO A 44 -10.08 2.60 2.87
N GLN A 45 -10.45 3.77 2.34
CA GLN A 45 -11.56 3.86 1.39
C GLN A 45 -11.14 3.28 0.06
N ARG A 46 -12.11 2.70 -0.66
CA ARG A 46 -11.89 2.20 -2.03
C ARG A 46 -11.54 3.38 -2.94
N ALA A 47 -10.46 3.23 -3.71
CA ALA A 47 -10.25 4.05 -4.89
C ALA A 47 -11.15 3.49 -6.00
N ILE A 48 -11.86 4.37 -6.71
CA ILE A 48 -12.86 4.00 -7.72
C ILE A 48 -12.53 4.71 -9.02
N ARG A 49 -12.41 3.95 -10.12
CA ARG A 49 -12.33 4.49 -11.47
C ARG A 49 -13.76 4.83 -11.92
N LYS A 50 -14.11 6.12 -11.92
CA LYS A 50 -15.49 6.58 -12.19
C LYS A 50 -16.05 6.11 -13.53
N SER A 51 -15.21 5.97 -14.55
CA SER A 51 -15.64 5.58 -15.91
C SER A 51 -16.03 4.11 -16.04
N THR A 52 -15.46 3.20 -15.24
CA THR A 52 -15.70 1.75 -15.36
C THR A 52 -16.33 1.14 -14.10
N GLY A 53 -16.30 1.84 -12.97
CA GLY A 53 -16.70 1.30 -11.67
C GLY A 53 -15.67 0.34 -11.05
N GLU A 54 -14.50 0.16 -11.68
CA GLU A 54 -13.40 -0.63 -11.11
C GLU A 54 -12.98 -0.05 -9.75
N THR A 55 -12.73 -0.92 -8.76
CA THR A 55 -12.33 -0.49 -7.42
C THR A 55 -11.17 -1.30 -6.87
N TYR A 56 -10.26 -0.63 -6.15
CA TYR A 56 -9.22 -1.26 -5.35
C TYR A 56 -9.12 -0.57 -3.98
N ILE A 57 -8.73 -1.33 -2.95
CA ILE A 57 -8.44 -0.79 -1.62
C ILE A 57 -6.92 -0.62 -1.53
N PRO A 58 -6.40 0.59 -1.29
CA PRO A 58 -4.97 0.78 -1.03
C PRO A 58 -4.57 0.11 0.28
N GLU A 59 -3.32 -0.34 0.39
CA GLU A 59 -2.83 -0.94 1.64
C GLU A 59 -2.76 0.09 2.77
N VAL A 60 -2.31 1.32 2.47
CA VAL A 60 -2.25 2.42 3.45
C VAL A 60 -2.70 3.73 2.83
N THR A 61 -3.42 4.54 3.61
CA THR A 61 -3.71 5.94 3.27
C THR A 61 -3.47 6.84 4.47
N THR A 62 -3.15 8.11 4.23
CA THR A 62 -2.95 9.09 5.29
C THR A 62 -3.10 10.53 4.76
N VAL A 63 -3.08 11.50 5.66
CA VAL A 63 -3.04 12.93 5.35
C VAL A 63 -1.81 13.54 6.01
N LYS A 64 -1.07 14.38 5.29
CA LYS A 64 -0.01 15.22 5.87
C LYS A 64 -0.06 16.59 5.24
N ASN A 65 -0.05 17.64 6.06
CA ASN A 65 -0.11 19.02 5.60
C ASN A 65 -1.30 19.25 4.64
N LYS A 66 -2.47 18.69 4.98
CA LYS A 66 -3.71 18.70 4.16
C LYS A 66 -3.63 17.97 2.81
N GLN A 67 -2.51 17.32 2.49
CA GLN A 67 -2.33 16.52 1.28
C GLN A 67 -2.70 15.06 1.57
N PHE A 68 -3.67 14.50 0.84
CA PHE A 68 -3.98 13.07 0.89
C PHE A 68 -2.88 12.25 0.21
N ARG A 69 -2.57 11.08 0.76
CA ARG A 69 -1.54 10.18 0.25
C ARG A 69 -2.03 8.74 0.25
N ILE A 70 -1.68 8.03 -0.81
CA ILE A 70 -2.03 6.64 -1.07
C ILE A 70 -0.75 5.85 -1.20
N PHE A 71 -0.66 4.71 -0.52
CA PHE A 71 0.48 3.82 -0.58
C PHE A 71 0.01 2.45 -1.05
N ALA A 72 0.53 2.01 -2.20
CA ALA A 72 0.55 0.61 -2.57
C ALA A 72 1.77 -0.04 -1.91
N VAL A 73 1.57 -1.10 -1.13
CA VAL A 73 2.65 -1.82 -0.46
C VAL A 73 2.86 -3.14 -1.17
N GLU A 74 4.08 -3.38 -1.62
CA GLU A 74 4.43 -4.50 -2.48
C GLU A 74 5.55 -5.31 -1.86
N THR A 75 5.49 -6.64 -1.94
CA THR A 75 6.56 -7.57 -1.57
C THR A 75 7.32 -8.04 -2.80
N LYS A 76 8.38 -8.84 -2.63
CA LYS A 76 9.06 -9.48 -3.77
C LYS A 76 8.07 -10.34 -4.57
N GLU A 77 7.19 -11.03 -3.86
CA GLU A 77 6.18 -11.92 -4.42
C GLU A 77 5.13 -11.14 -5.21
N THR A 78 4.60 -10.04 -4.66
CA THR A 78 3.56 -9.25 -5.36
C THR A 78 4.12 -8.51 -6.58
N LEU A 79 5.38 -8.04 -6.53
CA LEU A 79 6.06 -7.46 -7.69
C LEU A 79 6.27 -8.48 -8.82
N GLY A 80 6.44 -9.76 -8.49
CA GLY A 80 6.58 -10.84 -9.47
C GLY A 80 5.26 -11.23 -10.15
N GLN A 81 4.11 -10.73 -9.65
CA GLN A 81 2.79 -11.04 -10.18
C GLN A 81 2.32 -9.97 -11.19
N GLY A 82 1.27 -10.30 -11.96
CA GLY A 82 0.65 -9.40 -12.95
C GLY A 82 -0.34 -8.38 -12.37
N GLU A 83 -0.76 -8.54 -11.12
CA GLU A 83 -1.72 -7.66 -10.43
C GLU A 83 -1.29 -6.19 -10.21
N PRO A 84 0.02 -5.84 -10.07
CA PRO A 84 0.41 -4.46 -9.80
C PRO A 84 -0.04 -3.45 -10.87
N GLU A 85 -0.13 -3.85 -12.14
CA GLU A 85 -0.48 -2.94 -13.23
C GLU A 85 -1.83 -2.25 -13.00
N ARG A 86 -2.90 -3.04 -12.79
CA ARG A 86 -4.27 -2.51 -12.68
C ARG A 86 -4.43 -1.64 -11.44
N ARG A 87 -3.93 -2.13 -10.31
CA ARG A 87 -3.92 -1.43 -9.02
C ARG A 87 -3.21 -0.08 -9.14
N TRP A 88 -1.97 -0.07 -9.63
CA TRP A 88 -1.17 1.14 -9.70
C TRP A 88 -1.76 2.16 -10.68
N LYS A 89 -2.25 1.72 -11.85
CA LYS A 89 -2.93 2.61 -12.80
C LYS A 89 -4.14 3.28 -12.14
N LEU A 90 -4.96 2.51 -11.42
CA LEU A 90 -6.12 3.06 -10.73
C LEU A 90 -5.71 4.04 -9.63
N PHE A 91 -4.74 3.69 -8.78
CA PHE A 91 -4.31 4.56 -7.69
C PHE A 91 -3.66 5.85 -8.19
N ALA A 92 -2.86 5.79 -9.25
CA ALA A 92 -2.25 6.97 -9.85
C ALA A 92 -3.30 7.91 -10.46
N GLU A 93 -4.29 7.36 -11.18
CA GLU A 93 -5.40 8.16 -11.71
C GLU A 93 -6.24 8.76 -10.59
N PHE A 94 -6.59 7.97 -9.57
CA PHE A 94 -7.33 8.45 -8.42
C PHE A 94 -6.55 9.57 -7.71
N ALA A 95 -5.24 9.41 -7.53
CA ALA A 95 -4.40 10.42 -6.90
C ALA A 95 -4.40 11.73 -7.71
N LYS A 96 -4.25 11.64 -9.03
CA LYS A 96 -4.32 12.80 -9.93
C LYS A 96 -5.66 13.53 -9.84
N GLN A 97 -6.77 12.79 -9.86
CA GLN A 97 -8.12 13.35 -9.80
C GLN A 97 -8.45 14.04 -8.47
N ASN A 98 -7.86 13.56 -7.38
CA ASN A 98 -8.13 14.06 -6.03
C ASN A 98 -7.01 14.95 -5.48
N SER A 99 -6.09 15.40 -6.35
CA SER A 99 -4.90 16.16 -5.96
C SER A 99 -4.19 15.52 -4.77
N ALA A 100 -3.98 14.21 -4.82
CA ALA A 100 -3.30 13.40 -3.81
C ALA A 100 -1.95 12.90 -4.34
N LEU A 101 -1.12 12.37 -3.45
CA LEU A 101 0.15 11.74 -3.84
C LEU A 101 0.02 10.22 -3.83
N PHE A 102 0.53 9.58 -4.89
CA PHE A 102 0.65 8.13 -4.95
C PHE A 102 2.09 7.70 -4.64
N TYR A 103 2.23 6.73 -3.75
CA TYR A 103 3.48 6.11 -3.34
C TYR A 103 3.42 4.60 -3.61
N ILE A 104 4.54 4.04 -4.06
CA ILE A 104 4.78 2.59 -4.06
C ILE A 104 5.86 2.31 -3.03
N VAL A 105 5.51 1.51 -2.03
CA VAL A 105 6.43 0.98 -1.03
C VAL A 105 6.86 -0.41 -1.45
N PHE A 106 8.16 -0.65 -1.48
CA PHE A 106 8.71 -1.92 -1.95
C PHE A 106 10.02 -2.27 -1.24
N PRO A 107 10.46 -3.53 -1.29
CA PRO A 107 11.68 -3.96 -0.63
C PRO A 107 12.93 -3.30 -1.21
N THR A 108 13.90 -2.99 -0.36
CA THR A 108 15.24 -2.57 -0.78
C THR A 108 15.82 -3.52 -1.84
N GLY A 109 16.42 -2.95 -2.88
CA GLY A 109 17.03 -3.69 -3.99
C GLY A 109 16.06 -4.04 -5.13
N GLN A 110 14.78 -3.64 -5.05
CA GLN A 110 13.79 -3.87 -6.13
C GLN A 110 13.55 -2.63 -7.00
N VAL A 111 14.34 -1.55 -6.83
CA VAL A 111 14.10 -0.26 -7.51
C VAL A 111 14.06 -0.38 -9.04
N ALA A 112 14.95 -1.19 -9.64
CA ALA A 112 14.97 -1.38 -11.09
C ALA A 112 13.68 -2.04 -11.59
N ILE A 113 13.18 -3.05 -10.88
CA ILE A 113 11.93 -3.76 -11.22
C ILE A 113 10.75 -2.80 -11.15
N VAL A 114 10.66 -2.00 -10.08
CA VAL A 114 9.56 -1.04 -9.91
C VAL A 114 9.62 0.06 -10.96
N LYS A 115 10.80 0.61 -11.26
CA LYS A 115 10.97 1.63 -12.31
C LYS A 115 10.58 1.11 -13.69
N ASN A 116 11.06 -0.08 -14.06
CA ASN A 116 10.71 -0.69 -15.34
C ASN A 116 9.20 -0.86 -15.50
N LYS A 117 8.50 -1.33 -14.44
CA LYS A 117 7.03 -1.43 -14.44
C LYS A 117 6.35 -0.07 -14.55
N LEU A 118 6.85 0.95 -13.85
CA LEU A 118 6.28 2.31 -13.95
C LEU A 118 6.43 2.89 -15.37
N GLU A 119 7.57 2.66 -16.02
CA GLU A 119 7.82 3.06 -17.40
C GLU A 119 6.91 2.28 -18.37
N GLU A 120 6.85 0.95 -18.25
CA GLU A 120 6.00 0.08 -19.06
C GLU A 120 4.51 0.48 -18.96
N PHE A 121 4.06 0.82 -17.76
CA PHE A 121 2.66 1.16 -17.51
C PHE A 121 2.35 2.65 -17.70
N ASN A 122 3.36 3.47 -17.95
CA ASN A 122 3.28 4.93 -18.02
C ASN A 122 2.61 5.55 -16.77
N ILE A 123 3.11 5.18 -15.59
CA ILE A 123 2.58 5.61 -14.28
C ILE A 123 3.58 6.51 -13.58
N GLU A 124 3.09 7.63 -13.04
CA GLU A 124 3.86 8.47 -12.12
C GLU A 124 3.55 8.08 -10.67
N ALA A 125 4.61 7.76 -9.90
CA ALA A 125 4.50 7.42 -8.49
C ALA A 125 5.76 7.85 -7.71
N ASN A 126 5.58 8.14 -6.43
CA ASN A 126 6.69 8.34 -5.50
C ASN A 126 7.22 6.98 -5.04
N LEU A 127 8.54 6.80 -5.05
CA LEU A 127 9.16 5.53 -4.68
C LEU A 127 9.62 5.56 -3.22
N TRP A 128 9.28 4.52 -2.46
CA TRP A 128 9.77 4.32 -1.09
C TRP A 128 10.32 2.91 -0.90
N GLN A 129 11.66 2.82 -0.78
CA GLN A 129 12.33 1.59 -0.37
C GLN A 129 12.18 1.36 1.14
N ALA A 130 11.66 0.20 1.50
CA ALA A 130 11.55 -0.27 2.88
C ALA A 130 12.46 -1.49 3.09
N PRO A 131 13.05 -1.65 4.29
CA PRO A 131 13.75 -2.88 4.65
C PRO A 131 12.81 -4.08 4.52
N GLN A 132 13.36 -5.25 4.18
CA GLN A 132 12.57 -6.47 4.20
C GLN A 132 12.10 -6.75 5.63
N ALA A 133 10.81 -7.02 5.76
CA ALA A 133 10.16 -7.29 7.02
C ALA A 133 10.04 -8.80 7.29
#